data_AF-A0A1I7LEL8-F1
#
_entry.id   AF-A0A1I7LEL8-F1
#
_cell.length_a   1.000
_cell.length_b   1.000
_cell.length_c   1.000
_cell.angle_alpha   90.00
_cell.angle_beta   90.00
_cell.angle_gamma   90.00
#
_symmetry.space_group_name_H-M   'P 1'
#
loop_
_entity.id
_entity.type
_entity.pdbx_description
1 polymer ?
#
loop_
_entity_poly.entity_id
_entity_poly.type
_entity_poly.pdbx_seq_one_letter_code
_entity_poly.pdbx_strand_id
1 'polypeptide(L)'
;MPRNALAALLLLMPVPTAAFAACTAPAPPPASEKPVKPALPQKPACLDAKGGCPGWEAYTYNDGIKAYNAQLGPYRTGAEAYARKLKAYADGSVAYANCEMQSLQ
;
A
#
# COMPACT_ATOMS: atom_id res chain seq x y z
N MET A 1 48.96 50.03 -39.88
CA MET A 1 49.12 49.33 -38.58
C MET A 1 48.81 50.36 -37.49
N PRO A 2 47.90 50.11 -36.53
CA PRO A 2 47.78 48.94 -35.64
C PRO A 2 46.54 48.08 -35.95
N ARG A 3 46.43 46.75 -35.79
CA ARG A 3 46.73 45.77 -34.72
C ARG A 3 45.82 45.91 -33.47
N ASN A 4 44.99 44.89 -33.27
CA ASN A 4 44.23 44.52 -32.06
C ASN A 4 42.93 45.33 -31.86
N ALA A 5 41.80 44.78 -31.41
CA ALA A 5 41.41 43.45 -30.97
C ALA A 5 39.88 43.44 -30.95
N LEU A 6 39.21 42.41 -31.48
CA LEU A 6 37.77 42.17 -31.25
C LEU A 6 37.49 40.67 -31.48
N ALA A 7 38.14 39.84 -30.67
CA ALA A 7 37.82 38.43 -30.56
C ALA A 7 37.82 38.10 -29.07
N ALA A 8 36.63 38.02 -28.48
CA ALA A 8 36.27 37.26 -27.27
C ALA A 8 35.06 37.91 -26.59
N LEU A 9 33.87 37.77 -27.19
CA LEU A 9 32.61 37.90 -26.47
C LEU A 9 31.85 36.57 -26.62
N LEU A 10 32.45 35.51 -26.09
CA LEU A 10 31.86 34.19 -25.97
C LEU A 10 32.24 33.66 -24.60
N LEU A 11 31.29 32.98 -23.96
CA LEU A 11 31.36 32.30 -22.67
C LEU A 11 30.93 33.15 -21.48
N LEU A 12 29.61 33.18 -21.26
CA LEU A 12 28.97 33.01 -19.95
C LEU A 12 27.55 32.49 -20.21
N MET A 13 27.46 31.30 -20.82
CA MET A 13 26.22 30.54 -20.70
C MET A 13 26.24 29.86 -19.33
N PRO A 14 25.25 30.12 -18.46
CA PRO A 14 25.12 29.35 -17.23
C PRO A 14 24.91 27.90 -17.62
N VAL A 15 25.89 27.06 -17.29
CA VAL A 15 25.72 25.61 -17.37
C VAL A 15 24.62 25.27 -16.37
N PRO A 16 23.46 24.74 -16.80
CA PRO A 16 22.47 24.25 -15.86
C PRO A 16 23.13 23.09 -15.12
N THR A 17 23.52 23.33 -13.87
CA THR A 17 23.85 22.25 -12.96
C THR A 17 22.56 21.49 -12.74
N ALA A 18 22.43 20.33 -13.39
CA ALA A 18 21.39 19.38 -13.07
C ALA A 18 21.60 18.98 -11.60
N ALA A 19 20.87 19.64 -10.71
CA ALA A 19 20.74 19.18 -9.34
C ALA A 19 20.00 17.85 -9.42
N PHE A 20 20.74 16.73 -9.32
CA PHE A 20 20.14 15.42 -9.14
C PHE A 20 19.31 15.49 -7.85
N ALA A 21 17.99 15.55 -8.00
CA ALA A 21 17.10 15.42 -6.85
C ALA A 21 17.40 14.07 -6.21
N ALA A 22 17.71 14.06 -4.92
CA ALA A 22 17.96 12.84 -4.18
C ALA A 22 16.74 11.91 -4.32
N CYS A 23 16.98 10.64 -4.63
CA CYS A 23 15.92 9.66 -4.77
C CYS A 23 15.19 9.50 -3.44
N THR A 24 13.87 9.66 -3.43
CA THR A 24 13.08 9.59 -2.19
C THR A 24 12.54 8.19 -2.01
N ALA A 25 12.98 7.50 -0.96
CA ALA A 25 12.46 6.19 -0.61
C ALA A 25 11.00 6.30 -0.11
N PRO A 26 10.08 5.45 -0.59
CA PRO A 26 8.71 5.45 -0.08
C PRO A 26 8.67 4.88 1.35
N ALA A 27 7.69 5.30 2.13
CA ALA A 27 7.41 4.72 3.45
C ALA A 27 6.36 3.61 3.34
N PRO A 28 6.53 2.47 4.04
CA PRO A 28 5.52 1.42 4.07
C PRO A 28 4.26 1.89 4.83
N PRO A 29 3.07 1.38 4.47
CA PRO A 29 1.88 1.63 5.26
C PRO A 29 2.05 1.03 6.67
N PRO A 30 1.59 1.72 7.72
CA PRO A 30 1.79 1.26 9.09
C PRO A 30 0.96 0.00 9.38
N ALA A 31 1.54 -0.93 10.13
CA ALA A 31 0.88 -2.19 10.48
C ALA A 31 -0.43 -1.99 11.29
N SER A 32 -0.55 -0.88 12.01
CA SER A 32 -1.78 -0.50 12.73
C SER A 32 -2.97 -0.22 11.82
N GLU A 33 -2.74 0.11 10.55
CA GLU A 33 -3.80 0.29 9.55
C GLU A 33 -4.26 -1.03 8.92
N LYS A 34 -3.56 -2.14 9.18
CA LYS A 34 -3.94 -3.45 8.66
C LYS A 34 -5.28 -3.87 9.28
N PRO A 35 -6.33 -4.10 8.47
CA PRO A 35 -7.61 -4.54 8.99
C PRO A 35 -7.51 -5.90 9.67
N VAL A 36 -8.22 -6.06 10.78
CA VAL A 36 -8.31 -7.33 11.50
C VAL A 36 -9.47 -8.12 10.93
N LYS A 37 -9.19 -9.37 10.54
CA LYS A 37 -10.22 -10.29 10.04
C LYS A 37 -11.20 -10.62 11.18
N PRO A 38 -12.52 -10.48 10.97
CA PRO A 38 -13.50 -10.93 11.95
C PRO A 38 -13.32 -12.40 12.31
N ALA A 39 -13.50 -12.73 13.59
CA ALA A 39 -13.46 -14.11 14.05
C ALA A 39 -14.74 -14.83 13.63
N LEU A 40 -14.59 -15.99 12.99
CA LEU A 40 -15.74 -16.82 12.62
C LEU A 40 -16.35 -17.42 13.90
N PRO A 41 -17.68 -17.37 14.07
CA PRO A 41 -18.36 -18.06 15.15
C PRO A 41 -18.03 -19.55 15.16
N GLN A 42 -17.80 -20.12 16.34
CA GLN A 42 -17.54 -21.54 16.47
C GLN A 42 -18.81 -22.33 16.15
N LYS A 43 -18.69 -23.29 15.24
CA LYS A 43 -19.79 -24.16 14.85
C LYS A 43 -20.10 -25.13 16.00
N PRO A 44 -21.32 -25.14 16.56
CA PRO A 44 -21.67 -26.10 17.59
C PRO A 44 -21.73 -27.52 17.04
N ALA A 45 -21.27 -28.49 17.84
CA ALA A 45 -21.16 -29.90 17.44
C ALA A 45 -22.53 -30.53 17.13
N CYS A 46 -23.60 -30.02 17.73
CA CYS A 46 -24.95 -30.52 17.50
C CYS A 46 -25.46 -30.29 16.07
N LEU A 47 -24.87 -29.37 15.29
CA LEU A 47 -25.32 -29.08 13.92
C LEU A 47 -24.97 -30.21 12.95
N ASP A 48 -23.96 -31.02 13.29
CA ASP A 48 -23.55 -32.19 12.51
C ASP A 48 -24.11 -33.49 13.10
N ALA A 49 -24.77 -33.43 14.25
CA ALA A 49 -25.35 -34.60 14.89
C ALA A 49 -26.64 -35.05 14.19
N LYS A 50 -26.83 -36.36 14.04
CA LYS A 50 -28.06 -36.95 13.45
C LYS A 50 -29.35 -36.57 14.19
N GLY A 51 -29.25 -36.21 15.48
CA GLY A 51 -30.37 -35.77 16.30
C GLY A 51 -30.73 -34.28 16.14
N GLY A 52 -29.94 -33.51 15.38
CA GLY A 52 -30.09 -32.06 15.24
C GLY A 52 -29.62 -31.27 16.46
N CYS A 53 -29.66 -29.93 16.35
CA CYS A 53 -29.39 -29.03 17.46
C CYS A 53 -30.65 -28.69 18.25
N PRO A 54 -30.54 -28.50 19.58
CA PRO A 54 -31.52 -27.74 20.33
C PRO A 54 -31.73 -26.36 19.69
N GLY A 55 -32.98 -25.90 19.64
CA GLY A 55 -33.35 -24.66 18.96
C GLY A 55 -32.48 -23.47 19.40
N TRP A 56 -32.30 -23.28 20.72
CA TRP A 56 -31.54 -22.16 21.28
C TRP A 56 -30.07 -22.10 20.80
N GLU A 57 -29.42 -23.25 20.64
CA GLU A 57 -28.01 -23.35 20.22
C GLU A 57 -27.89 -23.03 18.72
N ALA A 58 -28.82 -23.56 17.91
CA ALA A 58 -28.91 -23.23 16.48
C ALA A 58 -29.23 -21.74 16.24
N TYR A 59 -30.13 -21.15 17.04
CA TYR A 59 -30.44 -19.72 16.95
C TYR A 59 -29.25 -18.85 17.34
N THR A 60 -28.58 -19.19 18.45
CA THR A 60 -27.39 -18.45 18.92
C THR A 60 -26.27 -18.48 17.89
N TYR A 61 -26.01 -19.65 17.28
CA TYR A 61 -25.04 -19.76 16.20
C TYR A 61 -25.44 -18.93 14.97
N ASN A 62 -26.70 -19.00 14.54
CA ASN A 62 -27.20 -18.21 13.42
C ASN A 62 -27.06 -16.70 13.64
N ASP A 63 -27.33 -16.22 14.86
CA ASP A 63 -27.18 -14.80 15.19
C ASP A 63 -25.70 -14.38 15.22
N GLY A 64 -24.82 -15.26 15.72
CA GLY A 64 -23.37 -15.10 15.59
C GLY A 64 -22.94 -14.99 14.12
N ILE A 65 -23.48 -15.83 13.23
CA ILE A 65 -23.18 -15.80 11.80
C ILE A 65 -23.70 -14.52 11.14
N LYS A 66 -24.90 -14.04 11.50
CA LYS A 66 -25.41 -12.75 11.02
C LYS A 66 -24.49 -11.60 11.43
N ALA A 67 -24.05 -11.59 12.70
CA ALA A 67 -23.13 -10.57 13.19
C ALA A 67 -21.77 -10.62 12.47
N TYR A 68 -21.21 -11.81 12.26
CA TYR A 68 -19.99 -12.01 11.47
C TYR A 68 -20.14 -11.49 10.03
N ASN A 69 -21.24 -11.86 9.35
CA ASN A 69 -21.50 -11.43 7.98
C ASN A 69 -21.64 -9.91 7.85
N ALA A 70 -22.24 -9.24 8.84
CA ALA A 70 -22.33 -7.79 8.88
C ALA A 70 -20.95 -7.10 8.97
N GLN A 71 -19.95 -7.76 9.57
CA GLN A 71 -18.58 -7.25 9.68
C GLN A 71 -17.76 -7.44 8.40
N LEU A 72 -18.15 -8.37 7.51
CA LEU A 72 -17.38 -8.70 6.31
C LEU A 72 -17.33 -7.56 5.27
N GLY A 73 -18.41 -6.79 5.13
CA GLY A 73 -18.46 -5.65 4.22
C GLY A 73 -17.37 -4.61 4.57
N PRO A 74 -17.41 -4.02 5.78
CA PRO A 74 -16.39 -3.09 6.24
C PRO A 74 -14.98 -3.66 6.22
N TYR A 75 -14.79 -4.92 6.64
CA TYR A 75 -13.49 -5.59 6.57
C TYR A 75 -12.96 -5.64 5.14
N ARG A 76 -13.79 -6.04 4.17
CA ARG A 76 -13.39 -6.14 2.76
C ARG A 76 -12.97 -4.79 2.21
N THR A 77 -13.77 -3.75 2.43
CA THR A 77 -13.43 -2.39 1.98
C THR A 77 -12.11 -1.90 2.59
N GLY A 78 -11.91 -2.13 3.89
CA GLY A 78 -10.65 -1.81 4.56
C GLY A 78 -9.47 -2.60 4.00
N ALA A 79 -9.65 -3.90 3.75
CA ALA A 79 -8.59 -4.77 3.23
C ALA A 79 -8.18 -4.37 1.82
N GLU A 80 -9.15 -4.06 0.95
CA GLU A 80 -8.88 -3.54 -0.40
C GLU A 80 -8.14 -2.19 -0.34
N ALA A 81 -8.51 -1.29 0.59
CA ALA A 81 -7.82 -0.02 0.77
C ALA A 81 -6.37 -0.20 1.23
N TYR A 82 -6.14 -1.07 2.21
CA TYR A 82 -4.80 -1.39 2.68
C TYR A 82 -3.94 -2.06 1.58
N ALA A 83 -4.53 -2.96 0.79
CA ALA A 83 -3.88 -3.56 -0.36
C ALA A 83 -3.45 -2.52 -1.41
N ARG A 84 -4.28 -1.50 -1.68
CA ARG A 84 -3.89 -0.39 -2.56
C ARG A 84 -2.70 0.40 -2.03
N LYS A 85 -2.65 0.68 -0.71
CA LYS A 85 -1.49 1.34 -0.09
C LYS A 85 -0.21 0.52 -0.22
N LEU A 86 -0.29 -0.80 0.00
CA LEU A 86 0.84 -1.71 -0.20
C LEU A 86 1.32 -1.71 -1.66
N LYS A 87 0.40 -1.73 -2.62
CA LYS A 87 0.76 -1.61 -4.04
C LYS A 87 1.48 -0.30 -4.33
N ALA A 88 0.98 0.83 -3.84
CA ALA A 88 1.63 2.12 -4.02
C ALA A 88 3.05 2.15 -3.42
N TYR A 89 3.24 1.54 -2.25
CA TYR A 89 4.56 1.37 -1.64
C TYR A 89 5.50 0.53 -2.52
N ALA A 90 5.03 -0.60 -3.04
CA ALA A 90 5.82 -1.46 -3.92
C ALA A 90 6.19 -0.74 -5.23
N ASP A 91 5.24 -0.10 -5.88
CA ASP A 91 5.46 0.67 -7.12
C ASP A 91 6.46 1.82 -6.87
N GLY A 92 6.30 2.55 -5.75
CA GLY A 92 7.25 3.59 -5.34
C GLY A 92 8.65 3.04 -5.04
N SER A 93 8.76 1.82 -4.54
CA SER A 93 10.05 1.21 -4.21
C SER A 93 10.81 0.84 -5.49
N VAL A 94 10.10 0.37 -6.52
CA VAL A 94 10.65 0.15 -7.86
C VAL A 94 11.11 1.48 -8.47
N ALA A 95 10.28 2.53 -8.38
CA ALA A 95 10.65 3.86 -8.87
C ALA A 95 11.90 4.42 -8.17
N TYR A 96 11.99 4.26 -6.85
CA TYR A 96 13.17 4.62 -6.07
C TYR A 96 14.42 3.87 -6.54
N ALA A 97 14.35 2.54 -6.69
CA ALA A 97 15.47 1.74 -7.17
C ALA A 97 15.93 2.17 -8.57
N ASN A 98 15.00 2.48 -9.48
CA ASN A 98 15.33 2.98 -10.81
C ASN A 98 16.02 4.35 -10.77
N CYS A 99 15.58 5.25 -9.87
CA CYS A 99 16.23 6.54 -9.66
C CYS A 99 17.68 6.35 -9.16
N GLU A 100 17.89 5.49 -8.17
CA GLU A 100 19.24 5.18 -7.67
C GLU A 100 20.12 4.58 -8.77
N MET A 101 19.58 3.71 -9.61
CA MET A 101 20.33 3.16 -10.75
C MET A 101 20.72 4.21 -11.79
N GLN A 102 19.90 5.25 -11.98
CA GLN A 102 20.21 6.36 -12.89
C GLN A 102 21.25 7.31 -12.31
N SER A 103 21.32 7.48 -10.98
CA SER A 103 22.33 8.31 -10.34
C SER A 103 23.74 7.71 -10.42
N LEU A 104 23.84 6.42 -10.74
CA LEU A 104 25.09 5.67 -10.91
C LEU A 104 25.62 5.63 -12.35
N GLN A 105 24.86 6.12 -13.34
CA GLN A 105 25.22 6.13 -14.78
C GLN A 105 25.70 7.50 -15.22
#